data_AF-A0A7X8BVZ3-F1
#
_entry.id   AF-A0A7X8BVZ3-F1
#
_cell.length_a   1.000
_cell.length_b   1.000
_cell.length_c   1.000
_cell.angle_alpha   90.00
_cell.angle_beta   90.00
_cell.angle_gamma   90.00
#
_symmetry.space_group_name_H-M   'P 1'
#
loop_
_entity.id
_entity.type
_entity.pdbx_description
1 polymer ?
#
loop_
_entity_poly.entity_id
_entity_poly.type
_entity_poly.pdbx_seq_one_letter_code
_entity_poly.pdbx_strand_id
1 'polypeptide(L)'
;MNKPMSQGIFWGILIIILGIVLLIKQLANLDIPVFRVMLGVFLVMLGIRLLFFDSFKFGHQSGGDVVFGNKEMRFDPEIKKYDCVFGSMTVDISNIDYSPEDNYEFNAVFGELNIVVNPKTYVKLKSDVVLGNIEIPQSVRSYGYEDQVDSNSIMFKAKAAAVFGSIKFIVK
;
A
#
# COMPACT_ATOMS: atom_id res chain seq x y z
N MET A 1 20.90 -14.22 14.31
CA MET A 1 19.59 -13.81 14.87
C MET A 1 19.64 -12.30 15.09
N ASN A 2 19.33 -11.51 14.06
CA ASN A 2 19.42 -10.05 14.15
C ASN A 2 18.20 -9.54 14.92
N LYS A 3 18.42 -9.02 16.13
CA LYS A 3 17.39 -8.29 16.87
C LYS A 3 16.90 -7.14 15.98
N PRO A 4 15.58 -6.95 15.79
CA PRO A 4 15.10 -5.69 15.25
C PRO A 4 15.68 -4.57 16.11
N MET A 5 16.17 -3.48 15.51
CA MET A 5 16.59 -2.30 16.27
C MET A 5 15.43 -1.97 17.21
N SER A 6 15.70 -2.02 18.52
CA SER A 6 14.66 -1.72 19.48
C SER A 6 14.16 -0.31 19.20
N GLN A 7 12.86 -0.08 19.39
CA GLN A 7 12.25 1.24 19.22
C GLN A 7 13.07 2.34 19.92
N GLY A 8 13.73 2.01 21.04
CA GLY A 8 14.65 2.91 21.74
C GLY A 8 15.88 3.36 20.93
N ILE A 9 16.48 2.50 20.09
CA ILE A 9 17.65 2.88 19.27
C ILE A 9 17.23 3.86 18.17
N PHE A 10 16.08 3.63 17.53
CA PHE A 10 15.54 4.54 16.52
C PHE A 10 15.31 5.95 17.09
N TRP A 11 14.60 6.04 18.22
CA TRP A 11 14.34 7.32 18.88
C TRP A 11 15.61 7.95 19.45
N GLY A 12 16.55 7.14 19.96
CA GLY A 12 17.84 7.61 20.46
C GLY A 12 18.68 8.30 19.38
N ILE A 13 18.83 7.67 18.21
CA ILE A 13 19.55 8.26 17.07
C ILE A 13 18.88 9.57 16.63
N LEU A 14 17.55 9.58 16.55
CA LEU A 14 16.79 10.76 16.12
C LEU A 14 16.98 11.95 17.08
N ILE A 15 16.98 11.69 18.39
CA ILE A 15 17.24 12.72 19.42
C ILE A 15 18.69 13.21 19.37
N ILE A 16 19.67 12.31 19.14
CA ILE A 16 21.08 12.71 19.01
C ILE A 16 21.27 13.63 17.81
N ILE A 17 20.70 13.28 16.65
CA ILE A 17 20.79 14.11 15.44
C ILE A 17 20.13 15.48 15.68
N LEU A 18 18.95 15.51 16.33
CA LEU A 18 18.30 16.77 16.70
C LEU A 18 19.22 17.65 17.56
N GLY A 19 19.86 17.06 18.57
CA GLY A 19 20.80 17.77 19.44
C GLY A 19 21.99 18.36 18.66
N ILE A 20 22.58 17.59 17.75
CA ILE A 20 23.69 18.06 16.90
C ILE A 20 23.25 19.23 16.01
N VAL A 21 22.07 19.14 15.38
CA VAL A 21 21.54 20.21 14.51
C VAL A 21 21.32 21.50 15.30
N LEU A 22 20.79 21.41 16.53
CA LEU A 22 20.60 22.57 17.40
C LEU A 22 21.93 23.20 17.82
N LEU A 23 22.93 22.39 18.15
CA LEU A 23 24.27 22.89 18.48
C LEU A 23 24.91 23.59 17.29
N ILE A 24 24.84 23.02 16.09
CA ILE A 24 25.38 23.66 14.87
C ILE A 24 24.67 24.99 14.61
N LYS A 25 23.34 25.05 14.75
CA LYS A 25 22.58 26.30 14.61
C LYS A 25 23.10 27.38 15.57
N GLN A 26 23.33 27.03 16.83
CA GLN A 26 23.76 27.99 17.86
C GLN A 26 25.24 28.39 17.74
N LEU A 27 26.14 27.45 17.46
CA LEU A 27 27.58 27.71 17.39
C LEU A 27 27.99 28.37 16.07
N ALA A 28 27.34 28.02 14.96
CA ALA A 28 27.69 28.53 13.64
C ALA A 28 26.86 29.75 13.21
N ASN A 29 25.87 30.20 14.01
CA ASN A 29 24.93 31.28 13.66
C ASN A 29 24.24 31.06 12.30
N LEU A 30 24.14 29.81 11.85
CA LEU A 30 23.48 29.46 10.60
C LEU A 30 21.99 29.32 10.86
N ASP A 31 21.16 30.04 10.11
CA ASP A 31 19.71 29.88 10.20
C ASP A 31 19.25 28.61 9.47
N ILE A 32 19.50 27.47 10.11
CA ILE A 32 19.10 26.16 9.60
C ILE A 32 17.63 25.93 9.98
N PRO A 33 16.76 25.56 9.02
CA PRO A 33 15.38 25.21 9.29
C PRO A 33 15.31 23.81 9.93
N VAL A 34 15.52 23.77 11.25
CA VAL A 34 15.63 22.54 12.07
C VAL A 34 14.51 21.54 11.78
N PHE A 35 13.27 22.01 11.66
CA PHE A 35 12.12 21.16 11.36
C PHE A 35 12.25 20.44 10.02
N ARG A 36 12.75 21.12 8.97
CA ARG A 36 12.94 20.52 7.64
C ARG A 36 14.05 19.46 7.67
N VAL A 37 15.13 19.73 8.40
CA VAL A 37 16.23 18.76 8.59
C VAL A 37 15.72 17.52 9.33
N MET A 38 14.94 17.72 10.40
CA MET A 38 14.34 16.62 11.17
C MET A 38 13.41 15.76 10.32
N LEU A 39 12.55 16.38 9.52
CA LEU A 39 11.67 15.66 8.59
C LEU A 39 12.48 14.85 7.57
N GLY A 40 13.55 15.44 7.01
CA GLY A 40 14.44 14.75 6.08
C GLY A 40 15.15 13.55 6.70
N VAL A 41 15.74 13.72 7.88
CA VAL A 41 16.40 12.64 8.63
C VAL A 41 15.41 11.53 8.97
N PHE A 42 14.19 11.88 9.40
CA PHE A 42 13.14 10.92 9.69
C PHE A 42 12.78 10.08 8.45
N LEU A 43 12.58 10.71 7.29
CA LEU A 43 12.29 10.02 6.03
C LEU A 43 13.43 9.09 5.58
N VAL A 44 14.68 9.54 5.73
CA VAL A 44 15.86 8.70 5.42
C VAL A 44 15.93 7.50 6.36
N MET A 45 15.75 7.69 7.67
CA MET A 45 15.74 6.58 8.62
C MET A 45 14.57 5.61 8.36
N LEU A 46 13.41 6.12 7.95
CA LEU A 46 12.26 5.31 7.54
C LEU A 46 12.59 4.49 6.28
N GLY A 47 13.22 5.10 5.28
CA GLY A 47 13.68 4.41 4.07
C GLY A 47 14.71 3.31 4.36
N ILE A 48 15.74 3.61 5.17
CA ILE A 48 16.73 2.62 5.62
C ILE A 48 16.03 1.48 6.37
N ARG A 49 15.06 1.81 7.22
CA ARG A 49 14.31 0.80 7.96
C ARG A 49 13.55 -0.14 7.03
N LEU A 50 12.95 0.39 5.96
CA LEU A 50 12.26 -0.43 4.96
C LEU A 50 13.21 -1.34 4.16
N LEU A 51 14.43 -0.89 3.88
CA LEU A 51 15.41 -1.67 3.12
C LEU A 51 16.01 -2.84 3.92
N PHE A 52 16.27 -2.65 5.21
CA PHE A 52 17.03 -3.61 6.02
C PHE A 52 16.19 -4.42 7.01
N PHE A 53 14.97 -3.98 7.34
CA PHE A 53 14.09 -4.73 8.22
C PHE A 53 13.05 -5.43 7.38
N ASP A 54 13.19 -6.75 7.34
CA ASP A 54 12.27 -7.65 6.66
C ASP A 54 10.87 -7.47 7.23
N SER A 55 10.03 -6.84 6.40
CA SER A 55 8.58 -6.76 6.50
C SER A 55 8.07 -6.09 7.78
N PHE A 56 7.39 -4.95 7.60
CA PHE A 56 6.27 -4.61 8.48
C PHE A 56 5.37 -5.85 8.56
N LYS A 57 5.48 -6.62 9.65
CA LYS A 57 4.52 -7.69 9.95
C LYS A 57 3.21 -7.03 10.39
N PHE A 58 2.53 -6.36 9.46
CA PHE A 58 1.14 -5.95 9.64
C PHE A 58 0.27 -7.20 9.55
N GLY A 59 0.27 -8.02 10.61
CA GLY A 59 -0.72 -9.07 10.86
C GLY A 59 -0.71 -10.25 9.89
N HIS A 60 -0.22 -11.40 10.36
CA HIS A 60 -0.23 -12.71 9.70
C HIS A 60 0.44 -12.76 8.32
N GLN A 61 1.42 -13.66 8.18
CA GLN A 61 1.98 -14.06 6.89
C GLN A 61 0.86 -14.60 6.00
N SER A 62 0.23 -13.74 5.23
CA SER A 62 -0.66 -14.10 4.15
C SER A 62 0.10 -13.78 2.87
N GLY A 63 0.09 -14.68 1.90
CA GLY A 63 0.91 -14.59 0.69
C GLY A 63 0.59 -13.41 -0.24
N GLY A 64 -0.12 -12.38 0.21
CA GLY A 64 -0.64 -11.27 -0.56
C GLY A 64 0.25 -10.03 -0.65
N ASP A 65 1.41 -10.00 0.01
CA ASP A 65 2.20 -8.76 0.11
C ASP A 65 3.40 -8.70 -0.84
N VAL A 66 3.76 -7.49 -1.28
CA VAL A 66 5.00 -7.09 -1.94
C VAL A 66 5.50 -5.81 -1.31
N VAL A 67 6.69 -5.85 -0.69
CA VAL A 67 7.31 -4.68 -0.06
C VAL A 67 8.39 -4.05 -0.93
N PHE A 68 9.00 -4.83 -1.83
CA PHE A 68 9.89 -4.38 -2.90
C PHE A 68 9.88 -5.41 -4.04
N GLY A 69 9.86 -4.93 -5.28
CA GLY A 69 9.94 -5.79 -6.48
C GLY A 69 8.60 -6.06 -7.14
N ASN A 70 8.55 -7.13 -7.95
CA ASN A 70 7.39 -7.45 -8.78
C ASN A 70 6.84 -8.83 -8.41
N LYS A 71 5.52 -8.95 -8.32
CA LYS A 71 4.84 -10.23 -8.05
C LYS A 71 3.59 -10.36 -8.89
N GLU A 72 3.45 -11.52 -9.51
CA GLU A 72 2.20 -11.92 -10.14
C GLU A 72 1.65 -13.10 -9.36
N MET A 73 0.37 -13.04 -9.02
CA MET A 73 -0.29 -14.11 -8.30
C MET A 73 -1.73 -14.26 -8.72
N ARG A 74 -2.24 -15.48 -8.59
CA ARG A 74 -3.68 -15.73 -8.67
C ARG A 74 -4.33 -15.31 -7.36
N PHE A 75 -5.59 -14.93 -7.48
CA PHE A 75 -6.43 -14.70 -6.32
C PHE A 75 -6.49 -15.93 -5.41
N ASP A 76 -6.41 -15.68 -4.11
CA ASP A 76 -6.50 -16.69 -3.07
C ASP A 76 -7.57 -16.24 -2.07
N PRO A 77 -8.65 -17.01 -1.88
CA PRO A 77 -9.76 -16.60 -1.02
C PRO A 77 -9.35 -16.44 0.45
N GLU A 78 -8.29 -17.11 0.90
CA GLU A 78 -7.77 -17.01 2.27
C GLU A 78 -7.02 -15.69 2.51
N ILE A 79 -6.57 -15.04 1.44
CA ILE A 79 -5.79 -13.80 1.48
C ILE A 79 -6.73 -12.61 1.36
N LYS A 80 -7.05 -11.98 2.50
CA LYS A 80 -7.96 -10.83 2.55
C LYS A 80 -7.28 -9.50 2.19
N LYS A 81 -5.95 -9.45 2.18
CA LYS A 81 -5.16 -8.23 2.01
C LYS A 81 -4.06 -8.42 0.98
N TYR A 82 -3.95 -7.43 0.10
CA TYR A 82 -2.96 -7.36 -0.95
C TYR A 82 -2.25 -6.01 -0.88
N ASP A 83 -1.07 -5.99 -0.27
CA ASP A 83 -0.30 -4.77 -0.04
C ASP A 83 0.86 -4.68 -1.03
N CYS A 84 0.88 -3.62 -1.84
CA CYS A 84 2.00 -3.25 -2.70
C CYS A 84 2.67 -1.97 -2.19
N VAL A 85 3.89 -2.13 -1.70
CA VAL A 85 4.76 -1.05 -1.25
C VAL A 85 6.01 -1.09 -2.13
N PHE A 86 6.43 0.05 -2.71
CA PHE A 86 7.65 0.17 -3.53
C PHE A 86 7.87 -0.92 -4.59
N GLY A 87 6.86 -1.20 -5.41
CA GLY A 87 6.93 -2.28 -6.41
C GLY A 87 5.74 -2.34 -7.34
N SER A 88 5.58 -3.50 -8.00
CA SER A 88 4.41 -3.82 -8.81
C SER A 88 3.81 -5.15 -8.37
N MET A 89 2.47 -5.22 -8.29
CA MET A 89 1.76 -6.46 -8.03
C MET A 89 0.66 -6.65 -9.06
N THR A 90 0.54 -7.86 -9.62
CA THR A 90 -0.61 -8.25 -10.43
C THR A 90 -1.37 -9.37 -9.73
N VAL A 91 -2.65 -9.13 -9.44
CA VAL A 91 -3.56 -10.11 -8.84
C VAL A 91 -4.60 -10.52 -9.89
N ASP A 92 -4.59 -11.78 -10.32
CA ASP A 92 -5.57 -12.31 -11.27
C ASP A 92 -6.80 -12.87 -10.54
N ILE A 93 -7.89 -12.09 -10.56
CA ILE A 93 -9.22 -12.46 -10.03
C ILE A 93 -10.18 -12.92 -11.16
N SER A 94 -9.72 -13.05 -12.40
CA SER A 94 -10.59 -13.33 -13.57
C SER A 94 -11.19 -14.74 -13.59
N ASN A 95 -10.64 -15.66 -12.80
CA ASN A 95 -11.08 -17.06 -12.70
C ASN A 95 -12.01 -17.32 -11.52
N ILE A 96 -12.49 -16.28 -10.84
CA ILE A 96 -13.48 -16.45 -9.77
C ILE A 96 -14.86 -16.75 -10.40
N ASP A 97 -15.47 -17.85 -9.98
CA ASP A 97 -16.79 -18.33 -10.43
C ASP A 97 -17.89 -18.20 -9.35
N TYR A 98 -17.55 -17.66 -8.17
CA TYR A 98 -18.46 -17.45 -7.05
C TYR A 98 -18.38 -16.01 -6.51
N SER A 99 -19.41 -15.54 -5.81
CA SER A 99 -19.39 -14.22 -5.16
C SER A 99 -18.85 -14.37 -3.74
N PRO A 100 -17.59 -13.99 -3.45
CA PRO A 100 -17.09 -14.09 -2.08
C PRO A 100 -17.84 -13.12 -1.16
N GLU A 101 -18.15 -13.59 0.05
CA GLU A 101 -18.86 -12.76 1.04
C GLU A 101 -17.95 -11.71 1.69
N ASP A 102 -16.67 -12.05 1.82
CA ASP A 102 -15.61 -11.26 2.42
C ASP A 102 -15.30 -9.97 1.63
N ASN A 103 -14.72 -8.99 2.33
CA ASN A 103 -14.18 -7.79 1.69
C ASN A 103 -12.67 -7.95 1.54
N TYR A 104 -12.17 -7.80 0.32
CA TYR A 104 -10.74 -7.84 0.01
C TYR A 104 -10.18 -6.43 -0.03
N GLU A 105 -9.01 -6.23 0.57
CA GLU A 105 -8.33 -4.93 0.66
C GLU A 105 -7.10 -4.92 -0.24
N PHE A 106 -7.01 -3.91 -1.11
CA PHE A 106 -5.91 -3.70 -2.04
C PHE A 106 -5.26 -2.35 -1.72
N ASN A 107 -4.00 -2.35 -1.31
CA ASN A 107 -3.31 -1.14 -0.91
C ASN A 107 -2.08 -0.90 -1.79
N ALA A 108 -1.95 0.31 -2.33
CA ALA A 108 -0.79 0.76 -3.09
C ALA A 108 -0.23 2.05 -2.48
N VAL A 109 0.95 1.98 -1.85
CA VAL A 109 1.53 3.15 -1.16
C VAL A 109 2.54 3.87 -2.03
N PHE A 110 3.49 3.16 -2.66
CA PHE A 110 4.50 3.70 -3.59
C PHE A 110 4.74 2.72 -4.74
N GLY A 111 3.68 2.15 -5.27
CA GLY A 111 3.75 1.07 -6.24
C GLY A 111 2.54 1.04 -7.16
N GLU A 112 2.52 0.05 -8.04
CA GLU A 112 1.42 -0.22 -8.96
C GLU A 112 0.79 -1.56 -8.62
N LEU A 113 -0.53 -1.58 -8.48
CA LEU A 113 -1.27 -2.80 -8.23
C LEU A 113 -2.32 -3.01 -9.32
N ASN A 114 -2.10 -4.02 -10.15
CA ASN A 114 -2.93 -4.41 -11.27
C ASN A 114 -3.87 -5.55 -10.84
N ILE A 115 -5.17 -5.32 -10.93
CA ILE A 115 -6.19 -6.31 -10.58
C ILE A 115 -6.83 -6.76 -11.87
N VAL A 116 -6.52 -7.98 -12.31
CA VAL A 116 -7.07 -8.54 -13.55
C VAL A 116 -8.43 -9.14 -13.26
N VAL A 117 -9.46 -8.62 -13.93
CA VAL A 117 -10.87 -8.97 -13.69
C VAL A 117 -11.51 -9.57 -14.95
N ASN A 118 -12.49 -10.44 -14.73
CA ASN A 118 -13.37 -10.90 -15.79
C ASN A 118 -14.41 -9.81 -16.11
N PRO A 119 -14.72 -9.51 -17.38
CA PRO A 119 -15.76 -8.54 -17.74
C PRO A 119 -17.16 -8.89 -17.19
N LYS A 120 -17.40 -10.14 -16.82
CA LYS A 120 -18.66 -10.60 -16.21
C LYS A 120 -18.73 -10.41 -14.69
N THR A 121 -17.61 -10.06 -14.05
CA THR A 121 -17.53 -9.85 -12.60
C THR A 121 -17.90 -8.41 -12.26
N TYR A 122 -18.90 -8.26 -11.42
CA TYR A 122 -19.30 -6.98 -10.85
C TYR A 122 -18.45 -6.66 -9.62
N VAL A 123 -17.65 -5.60 -9.66
CA VAL A 123 -16.81 -5.21 -8.51
C VAL A 123 -17.48 -4.09 -7.72
N LYS A 124 -17.93 -4.39 -6.50
CA LYS A 124 -18.35 -3.37 -5.55
C LYS A 124 -17.12 -2.76 -4.88
N LEU A 125 -16.69 -1.62 -5.38
CA LEU A 125 -15.46 -0.95 -4.94
C LEU A 125 -15.74 0.19 -3.96
N LYS A 126 -15.02 0.20 -2.83
CA LYS A 126 -14.80 1.40 -2.02
C LYS A 126 -13.38 1.90 -2.29
N SER A 127 -13.22 3.14 -2.73
CA SER A 127 -11.92 3.72 -3.10
C SER A 127 -11.53 4.87 -2.17
N ASP A 128 -10.27 4.87 -1.74
CA ASP A 128 -9.66 5.92 -0.93
C ASP A 128 -8.34 6.35 -1.59
N VAL A 129 -8.23 7.62 -2.02
CA VAL A 129 -7.03 8.14 -2.71
C VAL A 129 -6.53 9.39 -2.01
N VAL A 130 -5.21 9.46 -1.76
CA VAL A 130 -4.57 10.62 -1.12
C VAL A 130 -3.79 11.44 -2.13
N LEU A 131 -2.74 10.87 -2.74
CA LEU A 131 -1.83 11.49 -3.72
C LEU A 131 -1.48 10.52 -4.86
N GLY A 132 -2.38 9.57 -5.15
CA GLY A 132 -2.21 8.50 -6.14
C GLY A 132 -3.34 8.47 -7.17
N ASN A 133 -3.55 7.31 -7.79
CA ASN A 133 -4.63 7.09 -8.75
C ASN A 133 -5.27 5.70 -8.56
N ILE A 134 -6.59 5.60 -8.78
CA ILE A 134 -7.28 4.33 -8.96
C ILE A 134 -8.02 4.37 -10.30
N GLU A 135 -7.59 3.54 -11.25
CA GLU A 135 -8.20 3.42 -12.58
C GLU A 135 -9.17 2.24 -12.61
N ILE A 136 -10.42 2.53 -12.98
CA ILE A 136 -11.50 1.54 -13.04
C ILE A 136 -12.03 1.53 -14.48
N PRO A 137 -11.97 0.39 -15.20
CA PRO A 137 -12.42 0.31 -16.58
C PRO A 137 -13.94 0.41 -16.63
N GLN A 138 -14.48 0.97 -17.72
CA GLN A 138 -15.91 1.26 -17.84
C GLN A 138 -16.83 0.04 -17.69
N SER A 139 -16.32 -1.17 -17.96
CA SER A 139 -17.05 -2.42 -17.77
C SER A 139 -17.12 -2.87 -16.30
N VAL A 140 -16.31 -2.29 -15.42
CA VAL A 140 -16.32 -2.52 -13.97
C VAL A 140 -17.09 -1.38 -13.32
N ARG A 141 -18.33 -1.65 -12.94
CA ARG A 141 -19.20 -0.65 -12.30
C ARG A 141 -18.75 -0.35 -10.88
N SER A 142 -17.95 0.71 -10.71
CA SER A 142 -17.61 1.31 -9.43
C SER A 142 -18.86 1.89 -8.76
N TYR A 143 -19.15 1.50 -7.52
CA TYR A 143 -20.41 1.84 -6.88
C TYR A 143 -20.37 3.24 -6.26
N GLY A 144 -20.96 4.21 -6.95
CA GLY A 144 -21.50 5.44 -6.38
C GLY A 144 -22.95 5.57 -6.85
N TYR A 145 -23.90 5.18 -5.99
CA TYR A 145 -25.35 5.14 -6.21
C TYR A 145 -25.90 4.07 -7.18
N GLU A 146 -27.03 3.51 -6.73
CA GLU A 146 -27.90 2.46 -7.26
C GLU A 146 -27.89 2.30 -8.79
N ASP A 147 -27.21 1.25 -9.26
CA ASP A 147 -27.47 0.66 -10.57
C ASP A 147 -27.96 -0.77 -10.34
N GLN A 148 -29.05 -1.19 -11.02
CA GLN A 148 -29.63 -2.52 -10.86
C GLN A 148 -28.61 -3.58 -11.29
N VAL A 149 -28.15 -4.37 -10.32
CA VAL A 149 -27.25 -5.50 -10.55
C VAL A 149 -28.08 -6.64 -11.11
N ASP A 150 -27.76 -7.10 -12.32
CA ASP A 150 -28.31 -8.36 -12.84
C ASP A 150 -28.03 -9.47 -11.84
N SER A 151 -29.08 -10.13 -11.35
CA SER A 151 -29.02 -11.13 -10.26
C SER A 151 -28.13 -12.35 -10.55
N ASN A 152 -27.61 -12.49 -11.78
CA ASN A 152 -26.74 -13.59 -12.20
C ASN A 152 -25.26 -13.18 -12.36
N SER A 153 -24.90 -11.96 -11.95
CA SER A 153 -23.51 -11.47 -12.01
C SER A 153 -22.74 -11.80 -10.72
N ILE A 154 -21.47 -12.18 -10.86
CA ILE A 154 -20.59 -12.47 -9.72
C ILE A 154 -20.22 -11.15 -9.06
N MET A 155 -20.58 -10.95 -7.79
CA MET A 155 -20.25 -9.75 -7.03
C MET A 155 -18.95 -9.95 -6.23
N PHE A 156 -17.95 -9.12 -6.51
CA PHE A 156 -16.68 -9.07 -5.78
C PHE A 156 -16.59 -7.77 -4.96
N LYS A 157 -16.48 -7.88 -3.64
CA LYS A 157 -16.37 -6.70 -2.76
C LYS A 157 -14.90 -6.36 -2.52
N ALA A 158 -14.53 -5.15 -2.93
CA ALA A 158 -13.16 -4.67 -2.82
C ALA A 158 -13.10 -3.30 -2.11
N LYS A 159 -12.06 -3.12 -1.30
CA LYS A 159 -11.59 -1.79 -0.89
C LYS A 159 -10.24 -1.55 -1.53
N ALA A 160 -10.06 -0.40 -2.15
CA ALA A 160 -8.81 -0.02 -2.78
C ALA A 160 -8.30 1.30 -2.20
N ALA A 161 -7.08 1.32 -1.67
CA ALA A 161 -6.45 2.51 -1.14
C ALA A 161 -5.13 2.82 -1.86
N ALA A 162 -5.02 4.02 -2.44
CA ALA A 162 -3.82 4.49 -3.14
C ALA A 162 -3.28 5.77 -2.49
N VAL A 163 -2.03 5.73 -1.98
CA VAL A 163 -1.42 6.90 -1.30
C VAL A 163 -0.52 7.69 -2.24
N PHE A 164 0.60 7.14 -2.71
CA PHE A 164 1.49 7.71 -3.74
C PHE A 164 1.71 6.70 -4.89
N GLY A 165 0.81 5.73 -5.01
CA GLY A 165 0.85 4.67 -6.01
C GLY A 165 -0.35 4.70 -6.95
N SER A 166 -0.49 3.64 -7.74
CA SER A 166 -1.66 3.43 -8.59
C SER A 166 -2.27 2.05 -8.40
N ILE A 167 -3.59 1.97 -8.48
CA ILE A 167 -4.32 0.70 -8.56
C ILE A 167 -5.08 0.71 -9.89
N LYS A 168 -4.92 -0.32 -10.71
CA LYS A 168 -5.60 -0.43 -12.01
C LYS A 168 -6.38 -1.71 -12.09
N PHE A 169 -7.67 -1.61 -12.36
CA PHE A 169 -8.48 -2.76 -12.72
C PHE A 169 -8.34 -2.99 -14.23
N ILE A 170 -7.89 -4.19 -14.63
CA ILE A 170 -7.62 -4.54 -16.03
C ILE A 170 -8.60 -5.63 -16.44
N VAL A 171 -9.37 -5.39 -17.49
CA VAL A 171 -10.28 -6.39 -18.05
C VAL A 171 -9.47 -7.36 -18.90
N LYS A 172 -9.67 -8.65 -18.66
CA LYS A 172 -9.09 -9.73 -19.47
C LYS A 172 -9.93 -10.06 -20.70
#